data_AF-A0A938M231-F1
#
_entry.id   AF-A0A938M231-F1
#
_cell.length_a   1.000
_cell.length_b   1.000
_cell.length_c   1.000
_cell.angle_alpha   90.00
_cell.angle_beta   90.00
_cell.angle_gamma   90.00
#
_symmetry.space_group_name_H-M   'P 1'
#
loop_
_entity.id
_entity.type
_entity.pdbx_description
1 polymer ?
#
loop_
_entity_poly.entity_id
_entity_poly.type
_entity_poly.pdbx_seq_one_letter_code
_entity_poly.pdbx_strand_id
1 'polypeptide(L)' 'MQMARIRFAEKDRAEGLVALARRIKVVCLPDDQYLIAEANLRLLDDLGLTYEVLAVEGFDSAVRKVRNTAAAKV' A
#
# COMPACT_ATOMS: atom_id res chain seq x y z
N MET A 1 12.48 2.43 7.79
CA MET A 1 11.29 3.09 7.20
C MET A 1 10.06 2.24 7.49
N GLN A 2 8.96 2.83 7.96
CA GLN A 2 7.70 2.12 8.15
C GLN A 2 6.87 2.20 6.86
N MET A 3 6.27 1.07 6.48
CA MET A 3 5.46 0.90 5.30
C MET A 3 4.04 0.56 5.71
N ALA A 4 3.08 1.26 5.10
CA ALA A 4 1.67 0.99 5.26
C ALA A 4 1.18 0.20 4.05
N ARG A 5 0.50 -0.91 4.33
CA ARG A 5 -0.27 -1.67 3.35
C ARG A 5 -1.69 -1.18 3.40
N ILE A 6 -2.19 -0.70 2.28
CA ILE A 6 -3.50 -0.09 2.18
C ILE A 6 -4.32 -0.72 1.06
N ARG A 7 -5.62 -0.53 1.12
CA ARG A 7 -6.56 -0.81 0.05
C ARG A 7 -7.50 0.39 -0.12
N PHE A 8 -7.72 0.82 -1.36
CA PHE A 8 -8.70 1.87 -1.64
C PHE A 8 -10.12 1.30 -1.64
N ALA A 9 -11.09 2.13 -1.27
CA ALA A 9 -12.49 1.85 -1.54
C ALA A 9 -12.73 1.73 -3.06
N GLU A 10 -13.69 0.91 -3.47
CA GLU A 10 -13.94 0.59 -4.89
C GLU A 10 -14.17 1.85 -5.75
N LYS A 11 -14.93 2.82 -5.22
CA LYS A 11 -15.18 4.11 -5.87
C LYS A 11 -13.92 4.96 -6.12
N ASP A 12 -12.91 4.83 -5.26
CA ASP A 12 -11.72 5.68 -5.26
C ASP A 12 -10.49 4.93 -5.81
N ARG A 13 -10.65 3.69 -6.26
CA ARG A 13 -9.54 2.80 -6.65
C ARG A 13 -8.71 3.35 -7.80
N ALA A 14 -9.36 3.76 -8.89
CA ALA A 14 -8.66 4.24 -10.09
C ALA A 14 -7.97 5.58 -9.83
N GLU A 15 -8.68 6.51 -9.18
CA GLU A 15 -8.14 7.83 -8.85
C GLU A 15 -7.01 7.74 -7.82
N GLY A 16 -7.18 6.90 -6.80
CA GLY A 16 -6.16 6.64 -5.78
C GLY A 16 -4.89 6.07 -6.37
N LEU A 17 -4.98 5.08 -7.27
CA LEU A 17 -3.81 4.52 -7.94
C LEU A 17 -3.06 5.57 -8.78
N VAL A 18 -3.77 6.38 -9.56
CA VAL A 18 -3.16 7.44 -10.37
C VAL A 18 -2.50 8.50 -9.48
N ALA A 19 -3.16 8.88 -8.39
CA ALA A 19 -2.63 9.85 -7.44
C ALA A 19 -1.35 9.35 -6.76
N LEU A 20 -1.32 8.07 -6.36
CA LEU A 20 -0.14 7.42 -5.79
C LEU A 20 1.01 7.36 -6.80
N ALA A 21 0.75 6.81 -8.00
CA ALA A 21 1.78 6.60 -9.01
C ALA A 21 2.44 7.90 -9.50
N ARG A 22 1.71 9.02 -9.47
CA ARG A 22 2.23 10.33 -9.88
C ARG A 22 3.10 11.02 -8.83
N ARG A 23 2.85 10.76 -7.54
CA ARG A 23 3.42 11.57 -6.44
C ARG A 23 4.44 10.82 -5.60
N ILE A 24 4.29 9.50 -5.47
CA ILE A 24 5.10 8.69 -4.56
C ILE A 24 5.52 7.36 -5.18
N LYS A 25 6.54 6.74 -4.57
CA LYS A 25 6.85 5.33 -4.84
C LYS A 25 5.79 4.45 -4.17
N VAL A 26 5.10 3.66 -4.97
CA VAL A 26 4.11 2.67 -4.55
C VAL A 26 4.51 1.29 -5.06
N VAL A 27 4.31 0.26 -4.24
CA VAL A 27 4.40 -1.14 -4.67
C VAL A 27 2.98 -1.67 -4.78
N CYS A 28 2.58 -2.05 -5.99
CA CYS A 28 1.29 -2.72 -6.21
C CYS A 28 1.44 -4.20 -5.83
N LEU A 29 0.56 -4.66 -4.94
CA LEU A 29 0.45 -6.04 -4.51
C LEU A 29 -0.83 -6.66 -5.14
N PRO A 30 -0.97 -8.00 -5.10
CA PRO A 30 -2.23 -8.66 -5.45
C PRO A 30 -3.42 -8.16 -4.60
N ASP A 31 -4.64 -8.46 -5.06
CA ASP A 31 -5.90 -8.13 -4.38
C ASP A 31 -6.10 -6.62 -4.12
N ASP A 32 -5.61 -5.79 -5.05
CA ASP A 32 -5.71 -4.34 -5.04
C ASP A 32 -5.17 -3.71 -3.75
N GLN A 33 -4.08 -4.30 -3.25
CA GLN A 33 -3.35 -3.80 -2.10
C GLN A 33 -2.15 -2.99 -2.58
N TYR A 34 -1.83 -1.94 -1.85
CA TYR A 34 -0.73 -1.03 -2.17
C TYR A 34 0.14 -0.88 -0.95
N LEU A 35 1.46 -1.00 -1.14
CA LEU A 35 2.43 -0.72 -0.10
C LEU A 35 3.06 0.64 -0.38
N ILE A 36 2.89 1.56 0.58
CA ILE A 36 3.42 2.93 0.53
C ILE A 36 4.19 3.22 1.82
N ALA A 37 5.04 4.24 1.82
CA ALA A 37 5.62 4.71 3.08
C ALA A 37 4.51 5.28 3.97
N GLU A 38 4.54 4.98 5.27
CA GLU A 38 3.53 5.43 6.23
C GLU A 38 3.35 6.96 6.23
N ALA A 39 4.46 7.69 6.06
CA ALA A 39 4.45 9.15 5.94
C ALA A 39 3.59 9.69 4.79
N ASN A 40 3.29 8.86 3.78
CA ASN A 40 2.47 9.22 2.63
C ASN A 40 0.97 8.95 2.84
N LEU A 41 0.54 8.39 3.99
CA LEU A 41 -0.88 8.23 4.30
C LEU A 41 -1.58 9.58 4.39
N ARG A 42 -0.91 10.58 4.97
CA ARG A 42 -1.42 11.95 5.08
C ARG A 42 -1.72 12.56 3.70
N LEU A 43 -0.97 12.20 2.66
CA LEU A 43 -1.24 12.65 1.30
C LEU A 43 -2.59 12.11 0.79
N LEU A 44 -2.99 10.90 1.20
CA LEU A 44 -4.28 10.33 0.82
C LEU A 44 -5.43 11.02 1.55
N ASP A 45 -5.22 11.37 2.82
CA ASP A 45 -6.17 12.16 3.61
C ASP A 45 -6.37 13.54 2.99
N ASP A 46 -5.29 14.23 2.61
CA ASP A 46 -5.31 15.54 1.97
C ASP A 46 -6.02 15.51 0.59
N LEU A 47 -5.99 14.35 -0.09
CA LEU A 47 -6.69 14.13 -1.35
C LEU A 47 -8.15 13.69 -1.18
N GLY A 48 -8.61 13.47 0.06
CA GLY A 48 -9.97 13.00 0.35
C GLY A 48 -10.26 11.59 -0.16
N LEU A 49 -9.23 10.77 -0.38
CA LEU A 49 -9.37 9.41 -0.88
C LEU A 49 -9.74 8.46 0.26
N THR A 50 -10.74 7.61 0.04
CA THR A 50 -11.14 6.62 1.04
C THR A 50 -10.25 5.39 0.93
N TYR A 51 -9.53 5.06 2.00
CA TYR A 51 -8.67 3.88 2.07
C TYR A 51 -8.77 3.19 3.44
N GLU A 52 -8.41 1.92 3.47
CA GLU A 52 -8.26 1.10 4.66
C GLU A 52 -6.79 0.74 4.84
N VAL A 53 -6.27 0.87 6.06
CA VAL A 53 -4.92 0.39 6.42
C VAL A 53 -5.02 -1.06 6.88
N LEU A 54 -4.48 -1.97 6.08
CA LEU A 54 -4.49 -3.41 6.35
C LEU A 54 -3.35 -3.82 7.29
N ALA A 55 -2.20 -3.15 7.21
CA ALA A 55 -1.05 -3.40 8.08
C ALA A 55 -0.07 -2.23 8.06
N VAL A 56 0.61 -1.98 9.18
CA VAL A 56 1.78 -1.10 9.24
C VAL A 56 2.96 -1.96 9.67
N GLU A 57 3.99 -2.06 8.83
CA GLU A 57 5.15 -2.91 9.08
C GLU A 57 6.45 -2.19 8.70
N GLY A 58 7.54 -2.52 9.40
CA GLY A 58 8.88 -2.10 8.99
C GLY A 58 9.21 -2.62 7.59
N PHE A 59 9.91 -1.81 6.78
CA PHE A 59 10.31 -2.13 5.40
C PHE A 59 10.90 -3.55 5.24
N ASP A 60 11.76 -3.98 6.16
CA ASP A 60 12.37 -5.32 6.12
C ASP A 60 11.36 -6.46 6.33
N SER A 61 10.35 -6.26 7.18
CA SER A 61 9.27 -7.22 7.41
C SER A 61 8.34 -7.33 6.20
N ALA A 62 7.99 -6.19 5.59
CA ALA A 62 7.11 -6.13 4.43
C ALA A 62 7.75 -6.80 3.20
N VAL A 63 9.03 -6.51 2.92
CA VAL A 63 9.76 -7.14 1.79
C VAL A 63 10.00 -8.63 2.04
N ARG A 64 10.29 -9.03 3.28
CA ARG A 64 10.49 -10.46 3.61
C ARG A 64 9.22 -11.27 3.41
N LYS A 65 8.03 -10.74 3.75
CA LYS A 65 6.75 -11.42 3.51
C LYS A 65 6.43 -11.56 2.02
N VAL A 66 6.63 -10.52 1.22
CA VAL A 66 6.45 -10.58 -0.25
C VAL A 66 7.37 -11.64 -0.87
N ARG A 67 8.63 -11.74 -0.39
CA ARG A 67 9.56 -12.79 -0.83
C ARG A 67 9.16 -14.19 -0.34
N ASN A 68 8.61 -14.30 0.87
CA ASN A 68 8.17 -15.58 1.44
C ASN A 68 6.80 -16.06 0.96
N THR A 69 6.08 -15.31 0.13
CA THR A 69 4.87 -15.84 -0.53
C THR A 69 5.18 -17.02 -1.46
N ALA A 70 6.45 -17.21 -1.87
CA ALA A 70 6.93 -18.42 -2.55
C ALA A 70 7.32 -19.57 -1.58
N ALA A 71 7.34 -19.32 -0.26
CA ALA A 71 7.67 -20.32 0.77
C ALA A 71 6.42 -20.87 1.49
N ALA A 72 5.21 -20.42 1.14
CA ALA A 72 3.95 -20.98 1.64
C ALA A 72 3.54 -22.25 0.86
N LYS A 73 4.51 -23.15 0.63
CA LYS A 73 4.27 -24.53 0.19
C LYS A 73 5.17 -25.45 1.03
N VAL A 74 4.68 -25.79 2.21
CA VAL A 74 4.99 -27.06 2.88
C VAL A 74 3.67 -27.60 3.38
#